data_AF-A0A1R3RE80-F1
#
_entry.id   AF-A0A1R3RE80-F1
#
_cell.length_a   1.000
_cell.length_b   1.000
_cell.length_c   1.000
_cell.angle_alpha   90.00
_cell.angle_beta   90.00
_cell.angle_gamma   90.00
#
_symmetry.space_group_name_H-M   'P 1'
#
loop_
_entity.id
_entity.type
_entity.pdbx_description
1 polymer ?
#
loop_
_entity_poly.entity_id
_entity_poly.type
_entity_poly.pdbx_seq_one_letter_code
_entity_poly.pdbx_strand_id
1 'polypeptide(L)'
;MYEAWKKMRAMQDTLEGDGEIQHVQDNQRVMRLPEFDWDENVAPVPQGAQSLKKFTQRAEAMDIIFDHQGATPENASWLTANMVFALPLVKAVTKVTNIGKHMENMNNDRHTRGLTDMEAAEVDTVRKLVAIADKNTNREMAKIHRWTRSIKESMLVLKARADALEKL
;
A
#
# COMPACT_ATOMS: atom_id res chain seq x y z
N MET A 1 1.18 10.78 -13.44
CA MET A 1 1.85 9.46 -13.60
C MET A 1 1.76 8.95 -15.02
N TYR A 2 0.58 8.74 -15.60
CA TYR A 2 0.43 8.35 -17.01
C TYR A 2 1.21 9.26 -17.98
N GLU A 3 0.99 10.58 -17.89
CA GLU A 3 1.73 11.57 -18.70
C GLU A 3 3.25 11.55 -18.50
N ALA A 4 3.70 11.26 -17.27
CA ALA A 4 5.13 11.18 -16.97
C ALA A 4 5.77 9.92 -17.58
N TRP A 5 5.07 8.80 -17.51
CA TRP A 5 5.47 7.57 -18.18
C TRP A 5 5.44 7.71 -19.70
N LYS A 6 4.42 8.36 -20.26
CA LYS A 6 4.31 8.60 -21.71
C LYS A 6 5.47 9.45 -22.21
N LYS A 7 5.88 10.47 -21.45
CA LYS A 7 7.10 11.26 -21.71
C LYS A 7 8.38 10.41 -21.64
N MET A 8 8.53 9.53 -20.65
CA MET A 8 9.69 8.63 -20.56
C MET A 8 9.77 7.67 -21.74
N ARG A 9 8.64 7.07 -22.15
CA ARG A 9 8.57 6.18 -23.32
C ARG A 9 8.96 6.93 -24.60
N ALA A 10 8.43 8.14 -24.82
CA ALA A 10 8.78 8.96 -25.97
C ALA A 10 10.28 9.32 -26.02
N MET A 11 10.94 9.53 -24.86
CA MET A 11 12.39 9.76 -24.80
C MET A 11 13.19 8.50 -25.15
N GLN A 12 12.69 7.33 -24.77
CA GLN A 12 13.32 6.05 -25.05
C GLN A 12 13.27 5.72 -26.56
N ASP A 13 12.12 5.96 -27.20
CA ASP A 13 11.95 5.79 -28.65
C ASP A 13 12.85 6.75 -29.46
N THR A 14 13.15 7.95 -28.94
CA THR A 14 14.08 8.90 -29.61
C THR A 14 15.56 8.52 -29.49
N LEU A 15 15.94 7.72 -28.48
CA LEU A 15 17.32 7.24 -28.29
C LEU A 15 17.65 6.00 -29.13
N GLU A 16 16.62 5.25 -29.53
CA GLU A 16 16.76 4.08 -30.43
C GLU A 16 16.92 4.48 -31.91
N GLY A 17 16.82 5.78 -32.25
CA GLY A 17 16.87 6.29 -33.62
C GLY A 17 18.25 6.53 -34.24
N ASP A 18 19.34 6.55 -33.46
CA ASP A 18 20.66 7.04 -33.92
C ASP A 18 21.84 6.07 -33.70
N GLY A 19 21.59 4.79 -33.38
CA GLY A 19 22.66 3.81 -33.22
C GLY A 19 22.26 2.43 -33.73
N GLU A 20 22.99 1.92 -34.72
CA GLU A 20 22.98 0.50 -35.11
C GLU A 20 23.39 -0.37 -33.91
N ILE A 21 22.42 -0.74 -33.07
CA ILE A 21 22.55 -1.85 -32.16
C ILE A 21 22.04 -3.06 -32.93
N GLN A 22 22.98 -3.94 -33.32
CA GLN A 22 22.64 -5.27 -33.84
C GLN A 22 21.83 -6.01 -32.78
N HIS A 23 20.51 -5.97 -32.91
CA HIS A 23 19.62 -6.85 -32.18
C HIS A 23 19.98 -8.28 -32.57
N VAL A 24 20.65 -8.98 -31.66
CA VAL A 24 20.60 -10.44 -31.63
C VAL A 24 19.12 -10.77 -31.64
N GLN A 25 18.62 -11.34 -32.74
CA GLN A 25 17.27 -11.84 -32.88
C GLN A 25 17.12 -13.07 -31.97
N ASP A 26 17.17 -12.84 -30.66
CA ASP A 26 16.57 -13.75 -29.72
C ASP A 26 15.08 -13.65 -29.99
N ASN A 27 14.46 -14.78 -30.23
CA ASN A 27 13.07 -14.96 -30.63
C ASN A 27 12.13 -14.63 -29.44
N GLN A 28 12.27 -13.43 -28.88
CA GLN A 28 11.49 -12.88 -27.80
C GLN A 28 10.07 -12.72 -28.34
N ARG A 29 9.24 -13.73 -28.09
CA ARG A 29 7.79 -13.59 -28.16
C ARG A 29 7.44 -12.35 -27.35
N VAL A 30 7.20 -11.23 -28.02
CA VAL A 30 6.69 -10.02 -27.38
C VAL A 30 5.40 -10.43 -26.70
N MET A 31 5.41 -10.49 -25.38
CA MET A 31 4.26 -10.94 -24.60
C MET A 31 3.20 -9.84 -24.75
N ARG A 32 2.29 -10.02 -25.70
CA ARG A 32 1.19 -9.08 -25.91
C ARG A 32 0.20 -9.23 -24.77
N LEU A 33 -0.17 -8.11 -24.17
CA LEU A 33 -1.27 -8.08 -23.23
C LEU A 33 -2.55 -8.50 -23.97
N PRO A 34 -3.45 -9.22 -23.29
CA PRO A 34 -4.78 -9.49 -23.83
C PRO A 34 -5.52 -8.18 -24.07
N GLU A 35 -6.38 -8.17 -25.08
CA GLU A 35 -7.25 -7.03 -25.32
C GLU A 35 -8.19 -6.81 -24.13
N PHE A 36 -8.48 -5.54 -23.85
CA PHE A 36 -9.40 -5.13 -22.79
C PHE A 36 -10.42 -4.16 -23.39
N ASP A 37 -11.69 -4.56 -23.37
CA ASP A 37 -12.80 -3.69 -23.75
C ASP A 37 -13.15 -2.76 -22.60
N TRP A 38 -12.92 -1.45 -22.76
CA TRP A 38 -13.10 -0.49 -21.68
C TRP A 38 -14.57 -0.17 -21.37
N ASP A 39 -15.47 -0.41 -22.32
CA ASP A 39 -16.89 -0.11 -22.20
C ASP A 39 -17.66 -1.34 -21.68
N GLU A 40 -17.27 -2.55 -22.09
CA GLU A 40 -17.94 -3.79 -21.69
C GLU A 40 -17.36 -4.42 -20.41
N ASN A 41 -16.05 -4.29 -20.17
CA ASN A 41 -15.40 -4.96 -19.04
C ASN A 41 -15.53 -4.15 -17.74
N VAL A 42 -16.76 -4.05 -17.25
CA VAL A 42 -17.14 -3.24 -16.09
C VAL A 42 -17.86 -4.13 -15.07
N ALA A 43 -17.49 -4.04 -13.80
CA ALA A 43 -18.16 -4.77 -12.72
C ALA A 43 -18.33 -3.89 -11.48
N PRO A 44 -19.39 -4.08 -10.67
CA PRO A 44 -19.59 -3.28 -9.47
C PRO A 44 -18.41 -3.43 -8.51
N VAL A 45 -17.99 -2.31 -7.91
CA VAL A 45 -16.92 -2.30 -6.90
C VAL A 45 -17.46 -2.87 -5.58
N PRO A 46 -16.80 -3.87 -4.97
CA PRO A 46 -17.22 -4.41 -3.68
C PRO A 46 -17.33 -3.32 -2.60
N GLN A 47 -18.43 -3.31 -1.85
CA GLN A 47 -18.64 -2.32 -0.78
C GLN A 47 -17.81 -2.69 0.46
N GLY A 48 -16.66 -2.05 0.61
CA GLY A 48 -15.81 -2.18 1.80
C GLY A 48 -15.07 -0.88 2.08
N ALA A 49 -14.73 -0.64 3.34
CA ALA A 49 -14.17 0.63 3.82
C ALA A 49 -12.91 1.11 3.05
N GLN A 50 -12.19 0.20 2.39
CA GLN A 50 -11.00 0.50 1.58
C GLN A 50 -11.11 -0.01 0.14
N SER A 51 -12.25 -0.58 -0.25
CA SER A 51 -12.41 -1.21 -1.56
C SER A 51 -12.32 -0.17 -2.67
N LEU A 52 -13.06 0.93 -2.57
CA LEU A 52 -13.04 1.99 -3.58
C LEU A 52 -11.61 2.49 -3.84
N LYS A 53 -10.90 2.89 -2.78
CA LYS A 53 -9.49 3.34 -2.85
C LYS A 53 -8.60 2.31 -3.55
N LYS A 54 -8.73 1.03 -3.18
CA LYS A 54 -7.93 -0.07 -3.75
C LYS A 54 -8.21 -0.26 -5.25
N PHE A 55 -9.47 -0.19 -5.66
CA PHE A 55 -9.85 -0.37 -7.07
C PHE A 55 -9.51 0.86 -7.92
N THR A 56 -9.60 2.07 -7.38
CA THR A 56 -9.07 3.28 -8.03
C THR A 56 -7.56 3.17 -8.32
N GLN A 57 -6.76 2.75 -7.33
CA GLN A 57 -5.31 2.58 -7.51
C GLN A 57 -4.95 1.47 -8.52
N ARG A 58 -5.83 0.48 -8.67
CA ARG A 58 -5.67 -0.57 -9.69
C ARG A 58 -6.03 -0.05 -11.06
N ALA A 59 -7.09 0.76 -11.16
CA ALA A 59 -7.48 1.40 -12.41
C ALA A 59 -6.36 2.33 -12.93
N GLU A 60 -5.77 3.16 -12.08
CA GLU A 60 -4.58 3.96 -12.44
C GLU A 60 -3.39 3.12 -12.90
N ALA A 61 -3.23 1.90 -12.36
CA ALA A 61 -2.19 0.97 -12.81
C ALA A 61 -2.54 0.33 -14.16
N MET A 62 -3.83 0.11 -14.44
CA MET A 62 -4.30 -0.38 -15.74
C MET A 62 -4.06 0.64 -16.85
N ASP A 63 -4.23 1.94 -16.58
CA ASP A 63 -3.87 3.01 -17.52
C ASP A 63 -2.41 2.88 -17.99
N ILE A 64 -1.49 2.55 -17.07
CA ILE A 64 -0.05 2.36 -17.37
C ILE A 64 0.19 1.04 -18.12
N ILE A 65 -0.45 -0.05 -17.70
CA ILE A 65 -0.21 -1.39 -18.24
C ILE A 65 -0.72 -1.48 -19.69
N PHE A 66 -1.93 -0.97 -19.93
CA PHE A 66 -2.61 -1.09 -21.21
C PHE A 66 -2.43 0.14 -22.11
N ASP A 67 -1.63 1.13 -21.69
CA ASP A 67 -1.47 2.40 -22.40
C ASP A 67 -2.83 3.07 -22.68
N HIS A 68 -3.66 3.13 -21.64
CA HIS A 68 -5.00 3.68 -21.67
C HIS A 68 -5.09 4.88 -20.71
N GLN A 69 -6.08 5.73 -20.92
CA GLN A 69 -6.34 6.86 -20.06
C GLN A 69 -7.81 6.89 -19.68
N GLY A 70 -8.09 6.78 -18.38
CA GLY A 70 -9.45 6.88 -17.85
C GLY A 70 -10.03 5.56 -17.35
N ALA A 71 -9.20 4.57 -17.05
CA ALA A 71 -9.65 3.35 -16.39
C ALA A 71 -10.42 3.68 -15.12
N THR A 72 -11.61 3.08 -14.97
CA THR A 72 -12.45 3.28 -13.79
C THR A 72 -12.23 2.18 -12.74
N PRO A 73 -12.60 2.42 -11.45
CA PRO A 73 -12.61 1.38 -10.42
C PRO A 73 -13.42 0.14 -10.80
N GLU A 74 -14.47 0.30 -11.59
CA GLU A 74 -15.33 -0.77 -12.08
C GLU A 74 -14.62 -1.66 -13.11
N ASN A 75 -13.80 -1.06 -13.99
CA ASN A 75 -12.93 -1.79 -14.92
C ASN A 75 -11.90 -2.65 -14.14
N ALA A 76 -11.32 -2.08 -13.09
CA ALA A 76 -10.40 -2.81 -12.22
C ALA A 76 -11.11 -3.92 -11.40
N SER A 77 -12.38 -3.72 -11.06
CA SER A 77 -13.22 -4.72 -10.42
C SER A 77 -13.43 -5.92 -11.35
N TRP A 78 -13.81 -5.66 -12.60
CA TRP A 78 -13.99 -6.68 -13.61
C TRP A 78 -12.70 -7.46 -13.90
N LEU A 79 -11.57 -6.76 -14.07
CA LEU A 79 -10.26 -7.38 -14.31
C LEU A 79 -9.88 -8.34 -13.18
N THR A 80 -10.17 -7.96 -11.93
CA THR A 80 -9.84 -8.78 -10.76
C THR A 80 -10.59 -10.12 -10.76
N ALA A 81 -11.80 -10.17 -11.29
CA ALA A 81 -12.62 -11.38 -11.37
C ALA A 81 -12.35 -12.21 -12.62
N ASN A 82 -12.12 -11.55 -13.77
CA ASN A 82 -12.10 -12.22 -15.08
C ASN A 82 -10.69 -12.44 -15.65
N MET A 83 -9.71 -11.60 -15.30
CA MET A 83 -8.32 -11.71 -15.76
C MET A 83 -7.36 -11.92 -14.60
N VAL A 84 -7.59 -13.02 -13.86
CA VAL A 84 -6.83 -13.35 -12.65
C VAL A 84 -5.33 -13.43 -12.89
N PHE A 85 -4.90 -13.82 -14.10
CA PHE A 85 -3.49 -13.87 -14.50
C PHE A 85 -2.82 -12.49 -14.63
N ALA A 86 -3.59 -11.43 -14.93
CA ALA A 86 -3.08 -10.05 -15.03
C ALA A 86 -3.02 -9.36 -13.66
N LEU A 87 -3.72 -9.89 -12.65
CA LEU A 87 -3.80 -9.31 -11.32
C LEU A 87 -2.44 -9.13 -10.61
N PRO A 88 -1.47 -10.08 -10.69
CA PRO A 88 -0.14 -9.87 -10.12
C PRO A 88 0.59 -8.66 -10.72
N LEU A 89 0.49 -8.47 -12.05
CA LEU A 89 1.10 -7.34 -12.74
C LEU A 89 0.46 -6.02 -12.29
N VAL A 90 -0.87 -5.94 -12.28
CA VAL A 90 -1.60 -4.77 -11.77
C VAL A 90 -1.17 -4.46 -10.33
N LYS A 91 -1.09 -5.47 -9.45
CA LYS A 91 -0.64 -5.27 -8.06
C LYS A 91 0.80 -4.76 -7.97
N ALA A 92 1.69 -5.24 -8.83
CA ALA A 92 3.08 -4.80 -8.86
C ALA A 92 3.17 -3.33 -9.27
N VAL A 93 2.52 -2.95 -10.37
CA VAL A 93 2.49 -1.56 -10.86
C VAL A 93 1.82 -0.63 -9.85
N THR A 94 0.70 -1.03 -9.24
CA THR A 94 0.06 -0.28 -8.14
C THR A 94 1.03 -0.06 -6.97
N LYS A 95 1.86 -1.06 -6.63
CA LYS A 95 2.82 -0.92 -5.54
C LYS A 95 3.92 0.09 -5.89
N VAL A 96 4.49 0.02 -7.09
CA VAL A 96 5.53 0.95 -7.56
C VAL A 96 5.00 2.38 -7.64
N THR A 97 3.81 2.57 -8.23
CA THR A 97 3.16 3.89 -8.31
C THR A 97 2.86 4.48 -6.93
N ASN A 98 2.36 3.66 -5.99
CA ASN A 98 2.12 4.12 -4.62
C ASN A 98 3.41 4.52 -3.88
N ILE A 99 4.52 3.80 -4.11
CA ILE A 99 5.83 4.18 -3.56
C ILE A 99 6.28 5.53 -4.15
N GLY A 100 6.18 5.70 -5.47
CA GLY A 100 6.51 6.98 -6.12
C GLY A 100 5.69 8.15 -5.55
N LYS A 101 4.36 7.99 -5.46
CA LYS A 101 3.48 8.99 -4.84
C LYS A 101 3.86 9.28 -3.38
N HIS A 102 4.28 8.26 -2.63
CA HIS A 102 4.70 8.44 -1.24
C HIS A 102 5.99 9.26 -1.14
N MET A 103 6.97 9.02 -2.02
CA MET A 103 8.21 9.80 -2.07
C MET A 103 7.95 11.25 -2.51
N GLU A 104 7.11 11.48 -3.51
CA GLU A 104 6.70 12.83 -3.91
C GLU A 104 6.03 13.59 -2.75
N ASN A 105 5.14 12.91 -2.03
CA ASN A 105 4.47 13.48 -0.86
C ASN A 105 5.46 13.75 0.29
N MET A 106 6.46 12.89 0.49
CA MET A 106 7.54 13.15 1.46
C MET A 106 8.35 14.38 1.07
N ASN A 107 8.70 14.57 -0.21
CA ASN A 107 9.43 15.77 -0.62
C ASN A 107 8.61 17.06 -0.47
N ASN A 108 7.28 16.95 -0.50
CA ASN A 108 6.36 18.07 -0.26
C ASN A 108 6.02 18.32 1.22
N ASP A 109 6.30 17.38 2.12
CA ASP A 109 6.02 17.55 3.56
C ASP A 109 7.01 18.56 4.17
N ARG A 110 6.48 19.52 4.94
CA ARG A 110 7.24 20.62 5.54
C ARG A 110 8.37 20.12 6.44
N HIS A 111 8.19 18.93 7.03
CA HIS A 111 9.14 18.34 7.97
C HIS A 111 10.28 17.56 7.30
N THR A 112 10.16 17.26 6.01
CA THR A 112 11.15 16.50 5.22
C THR A 112 11.66 17.31 4.03
N ARG A 113 11.14 18.53 3.83
CA ARG A 113 11.59 19.47 2.82
C ARG A 113 13.06 19.84 3.02
N GLY A 114 13.88 19.55 2.02
CA GLY A 114 15.32 19.83 2.03
C GLY A 114 16.18 18.71 2.62
N LEU A 115 15.57 17.60 3.07
CA LEU A 115 16.30 16.38 3.37
C LEU A 115 16.65 15.64 2.07
N THR A 116 17.78 14.94 2.08
CA THR A 116 18.09 13.95 1.05
C THR A 116 17.15 12.75 1.15
N ASP A 117 16.99 11.97 0.07
CA ASP A 117 16.15 10.78 0.06
C ASP A 117 16.50 9.79 1.20
N MET A 118 17.79 9.68 1.53
CA MET A 118 18.28 8.83 2.63
C MET A 118 17.84 9.36 4.00
N GLU A 119 18.01 10.66 4.25
CA GLU A 119 17.62 11.30 5.51
C GLU A 119 16.10 11.26 5.70
N ALA A 120 15.33 11.49 4.63
CA ALA A 120 13.87 11.37 4.65
C ALA A 120 13.43 9.94 4.98
N ALA A 121 14.10 8.94 4.40
CA ALA A 121 13.86 7.53 4.73
C ALA A 121 14.20 7.22 6.19
N GLU A 122 15.33 7.72 6.72
CA GLU A 122 15.69 7.56 8.12
C GLU A 122 14.63 8.14 9.05
N VAL A 123 14.21 9.39 8.84
CA VAL A 123 13.18 10.06 9.64
C VAL A 123 11.87 9.25 9.66
N ASP A 124 11.45 8.72 8.52
CA ASP A 124 10.24 7.87 8.44
C ASP A 124 10.39 6.55 9.20
N THR A 125 11.55 5.89 9.07
CA THR A 125 11.81 4.64 9.82
C THR A 125 11.80 4.88 11.32
N VAL A 126 12.41 5.96 11.80
CA VAL A 126 12.40 6.35 13.21
C VAL A 126 10.97 6.64 13.68
N ARG A 127 10.18 7.39 12.92
CA ARG A 127 8.76 7.66 13.26
C ARG A 127 7.94 6.36 13.37
N LYS A 128 8.14 5.41 12.46
CA LYS A 128 7.49 4.10 12.52
C LYS A 128 7.90 3.30 13.75
N LEU A 129 9.19 3.31 14.10
CA LEU A 129 9.69 2.65 15.30
C LEU A 129 9.07 3.25 16.57
N VAL A 130 9.01 4.58 16.68
CA VAL A 130 8.37 5.28 17.80
C VAL A 130 6.89 4.89 17.90
N ALA A 131 6.15 4.93 16.80
CA ALA A 131 4.73 4.56 16.80
C ALA A 131 4.49 3.09 17.24
N ILE A 132 5.38 2.17 16.85
CA ILE A 132 5.33 0.77 17.28
C ILE A 132 5.65 0.65 18.77
N ALA A 133 6.67 1.36 19.26
CA ALA A 133 7.04 1.38 20.67
C ALA A 133 5.88 1.90 21.53
N ASP A 134 5.24 3.00 21.13
CA ASP A 134 4.06 3.56 21.81
C ASP A 134 2.90 2.57 21.86
N LYS A 135 2.62 1.90 20.74
CA LYS A 135 1.57 0.86 20.69
C LYS A 135 1.88 -0.30 21.64
N ASN A 136 3.14 -0.72 21.72
CA ASN A 136 3.56 -1.78 22.64
C ASN A 136 3.42 -1.33 24.09
N THR A 137 3.91 -0.13 24.43
CA THR A 137 3.77 0.46 25.78
C THR A 137 2.31 0.51 26.20
N ASN A 138 1.43 1.03 25.34
CA ASN A 138 -0.01 1.10 25.61
C ASN A 138 -0.63 -0.28 25.82
N ARG A 139 -0.24 -1.28 25.02
CA ARG A 139 -0.73 -2.66 25.17
C ARG A 139 -0.31 -3.27 26.51
N GLU A 140 0.94 -3.10 26.91
CA GLU A 140 1.44 -3.63 28.17
C GLU A 140 0.84 -2.89 29.37
N MET A 141 0.74 -1.56 29.33
CA MET A 141 0.06 -0.77 30.38
C MET A 141 -1.41 -1.20 30.55
N ALA A 142 -2.12 -1.49 29.46
CA ALA A 142 -3.48 -2.02 29.53
C ALA A 142 -3.55 -3.40 30.21
N LYS A 143 -2.53 -4.27 30.04
CA LYS A 143 -2.43 -5.54 30.77
C LYS A 143 -2.15 -5.30 32.25
N ILE A 144 -1.18 -4.44 32.57
CA ILE A 144 -0.83 -4.07 33.95
C ILE A 144 -2.08 -3.56 34.67
N HIS A 145 -2.84 -2.64 34.07
CA HIS A 145 -4.08 -2.13 34.65
C HIS A 145 -5.15 -3.21 34.87
N ARG A 146 -5.24 -4.21 33.99
CA ARG A 146 -6.16 -5.35 34.19
C ARG A 146 -5.72 -6.22 35.38
N TRP A 147 -4.43 -6.57 35.44
CA TRP A 147 -3.90 -7.36 36.55
C TRP A 147 -4.00 -6.63 37.89
N THR A 148 -3.67 -5.34 37.94
CA THR A 148 -3.81 -4.53 39.16
C THR A 148 -5.24 -4.52 39.69
N ARG A 149 -6.26 -4.47 38.81
CA ARG A 149 -7.66 -4.57 39.23
C ARG A 149 -7.98 -5.94 39.82
N SER A 150 -7.62 -7.00 39.10
CA SER A 150 -7.82 -8.38 39.55
C SER A 150 -7.12 -8.71 40.89
N ILE A 151 -5.90 -8.20 41.09
CA ILE A 151 -5.16 -8.33 42.36
C ILE A 151 -5.87 -7.57 43.49
N LYS A 152 -6.33 -6.34 43.24
CA LYS A 152 -7.06 -5.54 44.25
C LYS A 152 -8.37 -6.22 44.66
N GLU A 153 -9.12 -6.75 43.70
CA GLU A 153 -10.34 -7.52 43.97
C GLU A 153 -10.05 -8.74 44.85
N SER A 154 -9.03 -9.53 44.48
CA SER A 154 -8.60 -10.69 45.26
C SER A 154 -8.15 -10.31 46.68
N MET A 155 -7.41 -9.22 46.82
CA MET A 155 -6.97 -8.69 48.12
C MET A 155 -8.16 -8.29 49.00
N LEU A 156 -9.20 -7.65 48.43
CA LEU A 156 -10.40 -7.27 49.18
C LEU A 156 -11.13 -8.49 49.73
N VAL A 157 -11.26 -9.56 48.93
CA VAL A 157 -11.87 -10.82 49.39
C VAL A 157 -11.07 -11.44 50.54
N LEU A 158 -9.74 -11.46 50.42
CA LEU A 158 -8.88 -12.01 51.47
C LEU A 158 -8.95 -11.20 52.77
N LYS A 159 -8.95 -9.86 52.68
CA LYS A 159 -9.14 -8.98 53.84
C LYS A 159 -10.48 -9.23 54.53
N ALA A 160 -11.57 -9.25 53.75
CA ALA A 160 -12.89 -9.52 54.30
C ALA A 160 -12.97 -10.88 55.02
N ARG A 161 -12.27 -11.90 54.49
CA ARG A 161 -12.18 -13.22 55.14
C ARG A 161 -11.36 -13.18 56.42
N ALA A 162 -10.24 -12.46 56.45
CA ALA A 162 -9.43 -12.29 57.66
C ALA A 162 -10.23 -11.58 58.76
N ASP A 163 -10.87 -10.45 58.45
CA ASP A 163 -11.69 -9.68 59.38
C ASP A 163 -12.87 -10.50 59.97
N ALA A 164 -13.43 -11.42 59.18
CA ALA A 164 -14.50 -12.31 59.65
C ALA A 164 -13.98 -13.37 60.64
N LEU A 165 -12.75 -13.86 60.45
CA LEU A 165 -12.13 -14.83 61.34
C LEU A 165 -11.64 -14.19 62.65
N GLU A 166 -11.20 -12.92 62.62
CA GLU A 166 -10.77 -12.19 63.83
C GLU A 166 -11.92 -11.84 64.79
N LYS A 167 -13.16 -11.90 64.33
CA LYS A 167 -14.36 -11.61 65.12
C LYS A 167 -15.00 -12.84 65.78
N LEU A 168 -14.46 -14.04 65.52
CA LEU A 168 -14.84 -15.29 66.17
C LEU A 168 -14.03 -15.50 67.46
#